data_AF-A0A950JFV8-F1
#
_entry.id   AF-A0A950JFV8-F1
#
_cell.length_a   1.000
_cell.length_b   1.000
_cell.length_c   1.000
_cell.angle_alpha   90.00
_cell.angle_beta   90.00
_cell.angle_gamma   90.00
#
_symmetry.space_group_name_H-M   'P 1'
#
loop_
_entity.id
_entity.type
_entity.pdbx_description
1 polymer ?
#
loop_
_entity_poly.entity_id
_entity_poly.type
_entity_poly.pdbx_seq_one_letter_code
_entity_poly.pdbx_strand_id
1 'polypeptide(L)' 'TGVGIVKPQLFAGETADVFRLAPFFHAAAAKGRLYGVRLDGLWVHVGRPESIAEAETAIDRSIL' A
#
# COMPACT_ATOMS: atom_id res chain seq x y z
N THR A 1 -1.43 2.60 2.99
CA THR A 1 -2.33 2.87 1.84
C THR A 1 -2.25 1.84 0.72
N GLY A 2 -1.38 0.82 0.75
CA GLY A 2 -1.30 -0.18 -0.35
C GLY A 2 -0.71 0.37 -1.66
N VAL A 3 -0.33 1.65 -1.68
CA VAL A 3 0.24 2.35 -2.83
C VAL A 3 1.72 2.58 -2.57
N GLY A 4 2.55 2.36 -3.59
CA GLY A 4 3.97 2.64 -3.52
C GLY A 4 4.62 2.62 -4.90
N ILE A 5 5.75 3.31 -5.01
CA ILE A 5 6.64 3.24 -6.18
C ILE A 5 7.84 2.40 -5.76
N VAL A 6 8.04 1.26 -6.41
CA VAL A 6 9.05 0.28 -6.01
C VAL A 6 9.99 0.00 -7.17
N LYS A 7 11.31 0.06 -6.91
CA LYS A 7 12.32 -0.37 -7.87
C LYS A 7 12.34 -1.91 -7.96
N PRO A 8 12.26 -2.52 -9.15
CA PRO A 8 12.28 -3.98 -9.30
C PRO A 8 13.49 -4.65 -8.64
N GLN A 9 14.63 -3.95 -8.59
CA GLN A 9 15.88 -4.45 -7.98
C GLN A 9 15.74 -4.76 -6.49
N LEU A 10 14.69 -4.26 -5.81
CA LEU A 10 14.38 -4.64 -4.44
C LEU A 10 14.15 -6.15 -4.31
N PHE A 11 13.69 -6.80 -5.38
CA PHE A 11 13.32 -8.23 -5.42
C PHE A 11 14.29 -9.09 -6.25
N ALA A 12 15.43 -8.55 -6.70
CA ALA A 12 16.30 -9.22 -7.68
C ALA A 12 16.85 -10.60 -7.25
N GLY A 13 16.86 -10.90 -5.94
CA GLY A 13 17.29 -12.19 -5.40
C GLY A 13 16.16 -13.11 -4.94
N GLU A 14 14.90 -12.70 -5.12
CA GLU A 14 13.75 -13.54 -4.75
C GLU A 14 13.44 -14.52 -5.87
N THR A 15 13.23 -15.79 -5.50
CA THR A 15 12.97 -16.89 -6.44
C THR A 15 11.64 -17.59 -6.17
N ALA A 16 10.94 -17.22 -5.09
CA ALA A 16 9.63 -17.77 -4.79
C ALA A 16 8.57 -17.22 -5.75
N ASP A 17 7.66 -18.08 -6.20
CA ASP A 17 6.51 -17.68 -7.01
C ASP A 17 5.55 -16.77 -6.23
N VAL A 18 5.45 -16.98 -4.91
CA VAL A 18 4.62 -16.19 -3.99
C VAL A 18 5.45 -15.79 -2.79
N PHE A 19 5.56 -14.48 -2.54
CA PHE A 19 6.31 -13.94 -1.42
C PHE A 19 5.60 -12.76 -0.76
N ARG A 20 5.92 -12.53 0.52
CA ARG A 20 5.43 -11.38 1.29
C ARG A 20 6.27 -10.15 0.99
N LEU A 21 5.64 -8.99 0.79
CA LEU A 21 6.36 -7.73 0.51
C LEU A 21 6.98 -7.08 1.77
N ALA A 22 6.34 -7.22 2.93
CA ALA A 22 6.76 -6.53 4.16
C ALA A 22 8.24 -6.74 4.54
N PRO A 23 8.81 -7.96 4.47
CA PRO A 23 10.24 -8.18 4.75
C PRO A 23 11.18 -7.32 3.90
N PHE A 24 10.90 -7.14 2.60
CA PHE A 24 11.71 -6.31 1.71
C PHE A 24 11.68 -4.84 2.12
N PHE A 25 10.51 -4.34 2.50
CA PHE A 25 10.35 -2.96 2.96
C PHE A 25 11.04 -2.72 4.31
N HIS A 26 10.97 -3.67 5.25
CA HIS A 26 11.73 -3.59 6.50
C HIS A 26 13.25 -3.57 6.26
N ALA A 27 13.75 -4.43 5.36
CA ALA A 27 15.16 -4.43 5.00
C ALA A 27 15.61 -3.13 4.31
N ALA A 28 14.76 -2.54 3.45
CA ALA A 28 15.03 -1.24 2.85
C ALA A 28 14.99 -0.10 3.89
N ALA A 29 14.06 -0.13 4.84
CA ALA A 29 13.97 0.83 5.94
C ALA A 29 15.22 0.79 6.83
N ALA A 30 15.70 -0.40 7.19
CA ALA A 30 16.93 -0.58 7.97
C ALA A 30 18.18 0.01 7.27
N LYS A 31 18.14 0.12 5.94
CA LYS A 31 19.21 0.74 5.12
C LYS A 31 18.97 2.23 4.82
N GLY A 32 17.92 2.84 5.37
CA GLY A 32 17.55 4.23 5.09
C GLY A 32 17.08 4.45 3.65
N ARG A 33 16.54 3.41 3.00
CA ARG A 33 16.12 3.42 1.59
C ARG A 33 14.61 3.35 1.38
N LEU A 34 13.83 3.27 2.45
CA LEU A 34 12.37 3.38 2.41
C LEU A 34 11.98 4.79 2.83
N TYR A 35 11.23 5.46 1.96
CA TYR A 35 10.71 6.80 2.20
C TYR A 35 9.18 6.77 2.13
N GLY A 36 8.54 7.74 2.77
CA GLY A 36 7.09 7.85 2.78
C GLY A 36 6.65 9.31 2.68
N VAL A 37 5.44 9.48 2.15
CA VAL A 37 4.68 10.73 2.21
C VAL A 37 3.34 10.42 2.86
N ARG A 38 2.86 11.33 3.70
CA ARG A 38 1.53 11.21 4.29
C ARG A 38 0.49 11.50 3.22
N LEU A 39 -0.48 10.62 3.07
CA LEU A 39 -1.64 10.87 2.21
C LEU A 39 -2.59 11.83 2.94
N ASP A 40 -2.83 12.99 2.35
CA ASP A 40 -3.72 14.04 2.85
C ASP A 40 -5.05 14.05 2.10
N GLY A 41 -5.67 12.88 1.99
CA GLY A 41 -6.93 12.70 1.28
C GLY A 41 -7.72 11.49 1.78
N LEU A 42 -8.90 11.28 1.18
CA LEU A 42 -9.73 10.13 1.49
C LEU A 42 -8.98 8.83 1.12
N TRP A 43 -8.99 7.88 2.04
CA TRP A 43 -8.51 6.52 1.81
C TRP A 43 -9.46 5.54 2.47
N VAL A 44 -9.87 4.51 1.74
CA VAL A 44 -10.77 3.46 2.22
C VAL A 44 -10.21 2.09 1.89
N HIS A 45 -10.21 1.16 2.85
CA HIS A 45 -9.87 -0.23 2.63
C HIS A 45 -11.12 -1.04 2.32
N VAL A 46 -11.23 -1.55 1.09
CA VAL A 46 -12.38 -2.37 0.66
C VAL A 46 -11.94 -3.83 0.56
N GLY A 47 -11.79 -4.47 1.71
CA GLY A 47 -11.30 -5.85 1.81
C GLY A 47 -12.39 -6.92 1.87
N ARG A 48 -13.65 -6.51 2.05
CA ARG A 48 -14.81 -7.40 2.19
C ARG A 48 -16.02 -6.84 1.44
N PRO A 49 -16.99 -7.67 1.02
CA PRO A 49 -18.18 -7.20 0.32
C PRO A 49 -18.94 -6.10 1.07
N GLU A 50 -19.05 -6.22 2.40
CA GLU A 50 -19.73 -5.23 3.24
C GLU A 50 -19.06 -3.84 3.24
N SER A 51 -17.75 -3.76 2.97
CA SER A 51 -17.00 -2.50 2.94
C SER A 51 -17.27 -1.65 1.69
N ILE A 52 -18.00 -2.18 0.70
CA ILE A 52 -18.33 -1.44 -0.53
C ILE A 52 -19.23 -0.26 -0.21
N ALA A 53 -20.32 -0.48 0.54
CA ALA A 53 -21.27 0.57 0.88
C ALA A 53 -20.64 1.68 1.74
N GLU A 54 -19.69 1.32 2.61
CA GLU A 54 -18.91 2.27 3.40
C GLU A 54 -18.01 3.15 2.49
N ALA A 55 -17.39 2.54 1.48
CA ALA A 55 -16.56 3.25 0.51
C ALA A 55 -17.37 4.20 -0.37
N GLU A 56 -18.52 3.75 -0.88
CA GLU A 56 -19.45 4.57 -1.66
C GLU A 56 -19.92 5.79 -0.85
N THR A 57 -20.36 5.56 0.40
CA THR A 57 -20.77 6.65 1.30
C THR A 57 -19.64 7.63 1.58
N ALA A 58 -18.41 7.14 1.75
CA ALA A 58 -17.25 7.98 2.00
C ALA A 58 -16.90 8.84 0.78
N ILE A 59 -17.03 8.29 -0.43
CA ILE A 59 -16.84 9.02 -1.70
C ILE A 59 -17.92 10.09 -1.83
N ASP A 60 -19.20 9.76 -1.65
CA ASP A 60 -20.32 10.71 -1.75
C ASP A 60 -20.15 11.91 -0.82
N ARG A 61 -19.62 11.69 0.39
CA ARG A 61 -19.33 12.76 1.38
C ARG A 61 -18.05 13.55 1.11
N SER A 62 -17.17 13.04 0.25
CA SER A 62 -15.88 13.66 -0.07
C SER A 62 -15.95 14.61 -1.26
N ILE A 63 -17.02 14.51 -2.06
CA ILE A 63 -17.36 15.50 -3.07
C ILE A 63 -17.96 16.71 -2.33
N LEU A 64 -17.37 17.89 -2.54
CA LEU A 64 -17.94 19.19 -2.11
C LEU A 64 -19.39 19.35 -2.57
#